data_AF-A0A552LEY3-F1
#
_entry.id   AF-A0A552LEY3-F1
#
_cell.length_a   1.000
_cell.length_b   1.000
_cell.length_c   1.000
_cell.angle_alpha   90.00
_cell.angle_beta   90.00
_cell.angle_gamma   90.00
#
_symmetry.space_group_name_H-M   'P 1'
#
loop_
_entity.id
_entity.type
_entity.pdbx_description
1 polymer ?
#
loop_
_entity_poly.entity_id
_entity_poly.type
_entity_poly.pdbx_seq_one_letter_code
_entity_poly.pdbx_strand_id
1 'polypeptide(L)' 'MIKCCSQTIIIDGKFWIQRDGTEEGVASDLLKAGIPPERIVLGFLSQELRQDCQFAIT' A
#
# COMPACT_ATOMS: atom_id res chain seq x y z
N MET A 1 -1.80 -19.32 15.47
CA MET A 1 -2.39 -18.86 14.19
C MET A 1 -1.50 -17.76 13.65
N ILE A 2 -0.64 -18.06 12.67
CA ILE A 2 0.15 -17.04 12.00
C ILE A 2 -0.82 -16.28 11.09
N LYS A 3 -1.36 -15.18 11.60
CA LYS A 3 -2.27 -14.32 10.85
C LYS A 3 -1.36 -13.50 9.91
N CYS A 4 -1.30 -13.91 8.65
CA CYS A 4 -0.66 -13.12 7.59
C CYS A 4 -1.56 -11.90 7.34
N CYS A 5 -1.45 -10.89 8.19
CA CYS A 5 -2.38 -9.76 8.21
C CYS A 5 -2.17 -8.81 7.03
N SER A 6 -0.94 -8.67 6.54
CA SER A 6 -0.63 -7.76 5.45
C SER A 6 0.27 -8.43 4.43
N GLN A 7 -0.04 -8.24 3.15
CA GLN A 7 0.77 -8.69 2.05
C GLN A 7 1.27 -7.46 1.29
N THR A 8 2.54 -7.14 1.48
CA THR A 8 3.23 -6.06 0.77
C THR A 8 4.35 -6.66 -0.07
N ILE A 9 4.41 -6.28 -1.35
CA ILE A 9 5.46 -6.68 -2.29
C ILE A 9 6.14 -5.43 -2.85
N ILE A 10 7.37 -5.55 -3.34
CA ILE A 10 8.08 -4.45 -3.98
C ILE A 10 8.15 -4.73 -5.48
N ILE A 11 7.58 -3.81 -6.28
CA ILE A 11 7.61 -3.85 -7.75
C ILE A 11 8.08 -2.47 -8.20
N ASP A 12 9.09 -2.43 -9.08
CA ASP A 12 9.66 -1.19 -9.63
C ASP A 12 10.05 -0.14 -8.57
N GLY A 13 10.54 -0.61 -7.41
CA GLY A 13 10.95 0.25 -6.30
C GLY A 13 9.78 0.88 -5.52
N LYS A 14 8.55 0.44 -5.76
CA LYS A 14 7.33 0.87 -5.07
C LYS A 14 6.79 -0.23 -4.16
N PHE A 15 6.17 0.17 -3.06
CA PHE A 15 5.50 -0.72 -2.12
C PHE A 15 4.07 -0.99 -2.58
N TRP A 16 3.79 -2.21 -3.00
CA TRP A 16 2.46 -2.66 -3.42
C TRP A 16 1.77 -3.39 -2.27
N ILE A 17 0.75 -2.76 -1.70
CA ILE A 17 -0.05 -3.30 -0.61
C ILE A 17 -1.22 -4.09 -1.22
N GLN A 18 -1.08 -5.42 -1.28
CA GLN A 18 -2.06 -6.33 -1.89
C GLN A 18 -3.18 -6.71 -0.92
N ARG A 19 -2.88 -6.69 0.38
CA ARG A 19 -3.83 -6.94 1.45
C ARG A 19 -3.37 -6.17 2.66
N ASP A 20 -4.30 -5.47 3.28
CA ASP A 20 -4.07 -4.81 4.56
C ASP A 20 -5.09 -5.31 5.58
N GLY A 21 -4.58 -5.83 6.69
CA GLY A 21 -5.38 -6.40 7.78
C GLY A 21 -5.03 -5.77 9.12
N THR A 22 -4.33 -4.64 9.10
CA THR A 22 -4.05 -3.83 10.28
C THR A 22 -5.14 -2.76 10.44
N GLU A 23 -5.35 -2.31 11.68
CA GLU A 23 -6.36 -1.29 12.00
C GLU A 23 -5.94 0.11 11.53
N GLU A 24 -4.65 0.43 11.66
CA GLU A 24 -4.05 1.71 11.24
C GLU A 24 -3.70 1.77 9.74
N GLY A 25 -3.52 0.60 9.11
CA GLY A 25 -3.10 0.46 7.71
C GLY A 25 -1.59 0.59 7.49
N VAL A 26 -1.01 -0.33 6.69
CA VAL A 26 0.41 -0.33 6.31
C VAL A 26 0.81 0.93 5.54
N ALA A 27 -0.11 1.53 4.76
CA ALA A 27 0.15 2.78 4.05
C ALA A 27 0.48 3.92 5.03
N SER A 28 -0.23 3.99 6.16
CA SER A 28 0.00 4.99 7.21
C SER A 28 1.38 4.84 7.84
N ASP A 29 1.81 3.61 8.10
CA ASP A 29 3.14 3.32 8.67
C ASP A 29 4.27 3.70 7.72
N LEU A 30 4.11 3.43 6.42
CA LEU A 30 5.06 3.84 5.38
C LEU A 30 5.18 5.37 5.29
N LEU A 31 4.06 6.10 5.38
CA LEU A 31 4.07 7.56 5.43
C LEU A 31 4.78 8.08 6.69
N LYS A 32 4.49 7.50 7.87
CA LYS A 32 5.18 7.85 9.13
C LYS A 32 6.68 7.55 9.07
N ALA A 33 7.10 6.54 8.31
CA ALA A 33 8.50 6.22 8.04
C ALA A 33 9.18 7.16 7.02
N GLY A 34 8.45 8.13 6.47
CA GLY A 34 8.96 9.11 5.50
C GLY A 34 8.98 8.61 4.06
N ILE A 35 8.30 7.50 3.75
CA ILE A 35 8.12 7.05 2.38
C ILE A 35 7.07 7.94 1.72
N PRO A 36 7.40 8.59 0.58
CA PRO A 36 6.47 9.48 -0.08
C PRO A 36 5.34 8.67 -0.75
N PRO A 37 4.11 9.20 -0.84
CA PRO A 37 2.94 8.46 -1.32
C PRO A 37 3.07 7.97 -2.77
N GLU A 38 3.89 8.62 -3.60
CA GLU A 38 4.17 8.21 -4.98
C GLU A 38 5.00 6.92 -5.07
N ARG A 39 5.50 6.41 -3.93
CA ARG A 39 6.16 5.11 -3.81
C ARG A 39 5.28 4.03 -3.20
N ILE A 40 4.03 4.33 -2.90
CA ILE A 40 3.09 3.40 -2.26
C ILE A 40 1.94 3.16 -3.23
N VAL A 41 1.67 1.91 -3.58
CA VAL A 41 0.56 1.49 -4.43
C VAL A 41 -0.43 0.70 -3.58
N LEU A 42 -1.69 1.15 -3.53
CA LEU A 42 -2.79 0.41 -2.92
C LEU A 42 -3.25 -0.70 -3.86
N GLY A 43 -2.47 -1.78 -3.89
CA GLY A 43 -2.65 -2.92 -4.80
C GLY A 43 -3.99 -3.65 -4.66
N PHE A 44 -4.63 -3.58 -3.50
CA PHE A 44 -5.97 -4.12 -3.27
C PHE A 44 -7.10 -3.31 -3.96
N LEU A 45 -6.85 -2.05 -4.35
CA LEU A 45 -7.79 -1.24 -5.13
C LEU A 45 -7.69 -1.56 -6.61
N SER A 46 -8.81 -1.44 -7.34
CA SER A 46 -8.81 -1.45 -8.81
C SER A 46 -8.07 -0.22 -9.34
N GLN A 47 -7.57 -0.31 -10.58
CA GLN A 47 -6.78 0.77 -11.18
C GLN A 47 -7.55 2.10 -11.26
N GLU A 48 -8.85 2.05 -11.55
CA GLU A 48 -9.73 3.23 -11.59
C GLU A 48 -9.82 3.91 -10.22
N LEU A 49 -10.06 3.14 -9.15
CA LEU A 49 -10.12 3.67 -7.79
C LEU A 49 -8.78 4.25 -7.30
N ARG A 50 -7.66 3.79 -7.85
CA ARG A 50 -6.33 4.36 -7.52
C ARG A 50 -6.13 5.75 -8.12
N GLN A 51 -6.81 6.09 -9.22
CA GLN A 51 -6.70 7.42 -9.83
C GLN A 51 -7.28 8.51 -8.93
N ASP A 52 -8.28 8.13 -8.12
CA ASP A 52 -8.93 9.02 -7.14
C ASP A 52 -8.20 9.03 -5.78
N CYS A 53 -7.13 8.24 -5.63
CA CYS A 53 -6.34 8.17 -4.41
C CYS A 53 -5.12 9.09 -4.47
N GLN A 54 -4.60 9.46 -3.30
CA GLN A 54 -3.36 10.26 -3.17
C GLN A 54 -2.08 9.42 -3.32
N PHE A 55 -2.21 8.14 -3.68
CA PHE A 55 -1.12 7.16 -3.75
C PHE A 55 -0.76 6.85 -5.22
N ALA A 56 0.31 6.10 -5.44
CA ALA A 56 0.69 5.69 -6.79
C ALA A 56 -0.33 4.72 -7.43
N ILE A 57 -0.55 4.91 -8.73
CA ILE A 57 -1.48 4.09 -9.54
C ILE A 57 -0.84 2.76 -9.93
N THR A 58 0.44 2.80 -10.29
CA THR A 58 1.32 1.70 -10.69
C THR A 58 2.68 1.86 -10.02
#